data_AF-A0A1E4CMR2-F1
#
_entry.id   AF-A0A1E4CMR2-F1
#
_cell.length_a   1.000
_cell.length_b   1.000
_cell.length_c   1.000
_cell.angle_alpha   90.00
_cell.angle_beta   90.00
_cell.angle_gamma   90.00
#
_symmetry.space_group_name_H-M   'P 1'
#
loop_
_entity.id
_entity.type
_entity.pdbx_description
1 polymer ?
#
loop_
_entity_poly.entity_id
_entity_poly.type
_entity_poly.pdbx_seq_one_letter_code
_entity_poly.pdbx_strand_id
1 'polypeptide(L)'
;MALFSRRGKGDDPASASSEAPVEPDDAPAAQTAPQTEPAQPAPANERAPEPVPHVGISVNTFGQAPGTPPAAAPARPAQTAPAPAEAVAGIVDNVLLQQALQDLPETPTAGAIMNVMRQALQGPLYVRAQGDAQALLAAGEGLNLAITTHEDKRFLLVFSGGAQLQASAREEIAADPSAAISALGQPAHAVLRTAVDSGYDGIYLDHANPGARLVLPVDLVRKALEEGPSVPFELKELIAGPRDESTAAQITDVLTRVTVWVAGGQDASGEIGLAEARGQGKRRLEVYSHPVEVIAMGRGDRPLPLTPARLGRVLASEPGLDGVVIDAAGPWIEIDRASLAPVIALAD
;
A
#
# COMPACT_ATOMS: atom_id res chain seq x y z
N MET A 1 13.61 42.84 0.07
CA MET A 1 14.45 43.93 0.61
C MET A 1 15.79 43.34 1.02
N ALA A 2 16.88 43.96 0.56
CA ALA A 2 18.27 43.59 0.87
C ALA A 2 18.71 44.19 2.22
N LEU A 3 19.85 43.72 2.76
CA LEU A 3 21.04 44.51 3.20
C LEU A 3 21.96 43.60 4.07
N PHE A 4 23.03 43.02 3.52
CA PHE A 4 24.48 43.39 3.58
C PHE A 4 25.32 42.89 4.78
N SER A 5 26.40 42.18 4.41
CA SER A 5 27.59 41.85 5.20
C SER A 5 28.47 43.05 5.55
N ARG A 6 29.34 42.90 6.57
CA ARG A 6 30.75 43.36 6.51
C ARG A 6 31.72 42.40 7.22
N ARG A 7 32.92 42.37 6.64
CA ARG A 7 34.13 41.55 6.83
C ARG A 7 35.10 42.20 7.82
N GLY A 8 35.99 41.40 8.41
CA GLY A 8 37.32 41.82 8.88
C GLY A 8 38.30 40.65 8.82
N LYS A 9 39.40 40.80 8.07
CA LYS A 9 40.41 39.81 7.68
C LYS A 9 41.78 40.24 8.22
N GLY A 10 42.66 39.29 8.54
CA GLY A 10 44.11 39.49 8.70
C GLY A 10 44.84 38.13 8.73
N ASP A 11 45.73 37.90 7.76
CA ASP A 11 46.51 36.68 7.51
C ASP A 11 47.93 36.77 8.14
N ASP A 12 48.42 35.67 8.75
CA ASP A 12 49.74 34.97 8.67
C ASP A 12 51.13 35.69 8.74
N PRO A 13 52.31 34.99 8.85
CA PRO A 13 52.67 33.64 9.39
C PRO A 13 54.05 33.54 10.15
N ALA A 14 54.39 32.30 10.59
CA ALA A 14 55.71 31.61 10.54
C ALA A 14 56.67 31.50 11.76
N SER A 15 57.08 30.22 12.00
CA SER A 15 58.38 29.69 12.50
C SER A 15 58.71 29.79 14.01
N ALA A 16 59.45 28.89 14.69
CA ALA A 16 59.86 27.48 14.58
C ALA A 16 60.68 27.14 15.86
N SER A 17 60.71 25.85 16.26
CA SER A 17 61.82 25.13 16.94
C SER A 17 61.99 25.06 18.49
N SER A 18 62.33 23.83 18.91
CA SER A 18 63.20 23.37 20.03
C SER A 18 62.43 22.58 21.12
N GLU A 19 62.40 21.25 21.03
CA GLU A 19 63.35 20.21 21.56
C GLU A 19 62.81 19.55 22.85
N ALA A 20 62.73 18.21 22.79
CA ALA A 20 62.56 17.27 23.90
C ALA A 20 63.93 17.03 24.61
N PRO A 21 64.14 16.11 25.58
CA PRO A 21 63.25 15.09 26.17
C PRO A 21 63.39 14.87 27.71
N VAL A 22 62.39 14.28 28.38
CA VAL A 22 62.61 13.46 29.61
C VAL A 22 61.51 12.40 29.73
N GLU A 23 61.91 11.12 29.69
CA GLU A 23 61.24 9.93 30.27
C GLU A 23 62.19 9.40 31.37
N PRO A 24 61.78 8.58 32.37
CA PRO A 24 60.79 7.51 32.24
C PRO A 24 59.85 7.26 33.48
N ASP A 25 59.00 6.24 33.29
CA ASP A 25 58.29 5.39 34.28
C ASP A 25 57.23 6.02 35.19
N ASP A 26 55.95 5.78 34.87
CA ASP A 26 55.16 4.74 35.58
C ASP A 26 53.82 4.50 34.85
N ALA A 27 53.49 3.22 34.64
CA ALA A 27 52.19 2.78 34.12
C ALA A 27 51.08 2.98 35.19
N PRO A 28 49.81 3.22 34.81
CA PRO A 28 48.96 2.06 34.54
C PRO A 28 47.87 2.24 33.45
N ALA A 29 47.53 1.08 32.87
CA ALA A 29 46.21 0.65 32.39
C ALA A 29 45.41 1.56 31.45
N ALA A 30 45.48 1.20 30.16
CA ALA A 30 44.50 1.54 29.15
C ALA A 30 43.08 1.11 29.56
N GLN A 31 42.16 2.06 29.68
CA GLN A 31 40.73 1.79 29.71
C GLN A 31 40.24 1.65 28.28
N THR A 32 40.07 0.41 27.86
CA THR A 32 39.36 0.03 26.65
C THR A 32 37.89 0.44 26.79
N ALA A 33 37.42 1.30 25.88
CA ALA A 33 36.00 1.60 25.72
C ALA A 33 35.24 0.30 25.39
N PRO A 34 34.09 0.00 26.04
CA PRO A 34 33.28 -1.13 25.64
C PRO A 34 32.67 -0.83 24.26
N GLN A 35 33.07 -1.64 23.28
CA GLN A 35 32.43 -1.71 21.98
C GLN A 35 31.01 -2.24 22.19
N THR A 36 30.03 -1.46 21.73
CA THR A 36 28.61 -1.80 21.76
C THR A 36 28.35 -2.96 20.80
N GLU A 37 28.07 -4.12 21.36
CA GLU A 37 27.54 -5.28 20.64
C GLU A 37 26.08 -4.98 20.23
N PRO A 38 25.64 -5.28 19.00
CA PRO A 38 24.24 -5.07 18.61
C PRO A 38 23.33 -5.99 19.43
N ALA A 39 22.40 -5.37 20.16
CA ALA A 39 21.43 -6.06 20.99
C ALA A 39 20.54 -6.99 20.14
N GLN A 40 20.52 -8.27 20.50
CA GLN A 40 19.63 -9.28 19.94
C GLN A 40 18.17 -8.95 20.28
N PRO A 41 17.21 -9.19 19.35
CA PRO A 41 15.79 -9.02 19.64
C PRO A 41 15.34 -10.07 20.67
N ALA A 42 14.55 -9.63 21.64
CA ALA A 42 13.93 -10.50 22.64
C ALA A 42 12.91 -11.44 21.99
N PRO A 43 12.89 -12.74 22.34
CA PRO A 43 11.91 -13.68 21.80
C PRO A 43 10.55 -13.45 22.48
N ALA A 44 9.53 -13.14 21.68
CA ALA A 44 8.13 -13.19 22.11
C ALA A 44 7.70 -14.66 22.27
N ASN A 45 7.00 -14.94 23.37
CA ASN A 45 6.60 -16.28 23.80
C ASN A 45 5.52 -16.85 22.84
N GLU A 46 5.85 -17.93 22.11
CA GLU A 46 4.93 -18.64 21.23
C GLU A 46 3.77 -19.26 22.03
N ARG A 47 2.58 -18.67 21.92
CA ARG A 47 1.33 -19.39 22.16
C ARG A 47 0.97 -20.13 20.88
N ALA A 48 0.48 -21.37 21.01
CA ALA A 48 0.10 -22.22 19.89
C ALA A 48 -0.74 -21.43 18.86
N PRO A 49 -0.21 -21.18 17.65
CA PRO A 49 -0.92 -20.39 16.66
C PRO A 49 -2.10 -21.21 16.13
N GLU A 50 -3.28 -20.60 16.07
CA GLU A 50 -4.27 -21.04 15.09
C GLU A 50 -3.61 -20.96 13.70
N PRO A 51 -3.79 -21.96 12.82
CA PRO A 51 -3.16 -21.96 11.51
C PRO A 51 -3.67 -20.75 10.71
N VAL A 52 -2.82 -19.73 10.61
CA VAL A 52 -3.08 -18.57 9.76
C VAL A 52 -2.71 -18.99 8.34
N PRO A 53 -3.61 -18.82 7.36
CA PRO A 53 -3.33 -19.21 5.98
C PRO A 53 -2.08 -18.51 5.44
N HIS A 54 -1.03 -19.30 5.21
CA HIS A 54 0.19 -18.89 4.55
C HIS A 54 0.16 -19.47 3.14
N VAL A 55 0.06 -18.63 2.12
CA VAL A 55 0.11 -19.11 0.74
C VAL A 55 1.55 -19.08 0.26
N GLY A 56 2.17 -20.26 0.15
CA GLY A 56 3.38 -20.45 -0.64
C GLY A 56 3.03 -20.25 -2.11
N ILE A 57 3.11 -19.02 -2.61
CA ILE A 57 2.83 -18.73 -4.01
C ILE A 57 4.00 -19.27 -4.84
N SER A 58 3.89 -20.50 -5.32
CA SER A 58 4.66 -20.91 -6.50
C SER A 58 4.19 -20.05 -7.67
N VAL A 59 5.12 -19.31 -8.27
CA VAL A 59 4.90 -18.36 -9.37
C VAL A 59 4.46 -19.01 -10.70
N ASN A 60 4.00 -20.25 -10.67
CA ASN A 60 3.65 -21.06 -11.86
C ASN A 60 2.19 -21.57 -11.81
N THR A 61 1.22 -20.68 -11.65
CA THR A 61 -0.17 -20.97 -12.08
C THR A 61 -0.72 -19.83 -12.93
N PHE A 62 0.08 -19.45 -13.92
CA PHE A 62 -0.39 -18.76 -15.11
C PHE A 62 -1.24 -19.74 -15.93
N GLY A 63 -2.56 -19.56 -15.91
CA GLY A 63 -3.44 -20.01 -17.00
C GLY A 63 -3.99 -21.44 -16.95
N GLN A 64 -4.64 -21.87 -15.85
CA GLN A 64 -5.52 -23.04 -15.94
C GLN A 64 -6.85 -22.82 -15.21
N ALA A 65 -7.94 -22.91 -15.97
CA ALA A 65 -9.31 -22.71 -15.50
C ALA A 65 -9.92 -24.03 -14.97
N PRO A 66 -10.60 -24.02 -13.82
CA PRO A 66 -11.62 -25.01 -13.51
C PRO A 66 -12.96 -24.54 -14.08
N GLY A 67 -13.51 -25.31 -15.03
CA GLY A 67 -14.87 -25.12 -15.52
C GLY A 67 -15.87 -25.31 -14.38
N THR A 68 -16.47 -24.21 -13.94
CA THR A 68 -17.63 -24.21 -13.03
C THR A 68 -18.82 -23.63 -13.81
N PRO A 69 -20.02 -24.24 -13.76
CA PRO A 69 -21.21 -23.69 -14.42
C PRO A 69 -21.51 -22.26 -13.90
N PRO A 70 -22.14 -21.39 -14.72
CA PRO A 70 -22.27 -19.98 -14.39
C PRO A 70 -23.11 -19.83 -13.12
N ALA A 71 -22.45 -19.38 -12.05
CA ALA A 71 -23.12 -18.84 -10.88
C ALA A 71 -24.01 -17.68 -11.31
N ALA A 72 -25.13 -17.46 -10.59
CA ALA A 72 -25.96 -16.28 -10.76
C ALA A 72 -25.07 -15.04 -10.84
N ALA A 73 -25.33 -14.16 -11.81
CA ALA A 73 -24.53 -12.95 -12.01
C ALA A 73 -24.38 -12.25 -10.65
N PRO A 74 -23.16 -12.10 -10.13
CA PRO A 74 -22.95 -11.52 -8.81
C PRO A 74 -23.61 -10.14 -8.79
N ALA A 75 -24.28 -9.82 -7.68
CA ALA A 75 -24.80 -8.48 -7.47
C ALA A 75 -23.65 -7.49 -7.70
N ARG A 76 -23.89 -6.46 -8.54
CA ARG A 76 -22.86 -5.45 -8.80
C ARG A 76 -22.40 -4.90 -7.44
N PRO A 77 -21.08 -4.81 -7.18
CA PRO A 77 -20.55 -4.24 -5.95
C PRO A 77 -21.13 -2.86 -5.65
N ALA A 78 -21.03 -2.42 -4.39
CA ALA A 78 -21.51 -1.11 -3.98
C ALA A 78 -20.88 0.01 -4.83
N GLN A 79 -21.70 0.98 -5.23
CA GLN A 79 -21.23 2.13 -6.02
C GLN A 79 -20.31 3.04 -5.21
N THR A 80 -20.72 3.36 -4.00
CA THR A 80 -20.01 4.29 -3.12
C THR A 80 -19.24 3.50 -2.08
N ALA A 81 -18.06 4.00 -1.71
CA ALA A 81 -17.32 3.51 -0.58
C ALA A 81 -18.16 3.62 0.71
N PRO A 82 -17.95 2.75 1.70
CA PRO A 82 -18.49 2.93 3.03
C PRO A 82 -18.13 4.32 3.59
N ALA A 83 -19.01 4.89 4.43
CA ALA A 83 -18.69 6.13 5.11
C ALA A 83 -17.43 5.97 5.98
N PRO A 84 -16.57 7.01 6.10
CA PRO A 84 -15.45 6.99 7.01
C PRO A 84 -15.89 6.66 8.44
N ALA A 85 -15.10 5.83 9.13
CA ALA A 85 -15.36 5.42 10.50
C ALA A 85 -14.13 5.69 11.38
N GLU A 86 -14.38 5.92 12.67
CA GLU A 86 -13.33 6.07 13.68
C GLU A 86 -13.71 5.23 14.91
N ALA A 87 -13.31 3.95 14.93
CA ALA A 87 -13.49 3.10 16.10
C ALA A 87 -12.70 3.62 17.33
N VAL A 88 -11.61 4.36 17.07
CA VAL A 88 -10.83 5.10 18.05
C VAL A 88 -10.76 6.55 17.59
N ALA A 89 -11.14 7.49 18.47
CA ALA A 89 -11.18 8.91 18.13
C ALA A 89 -9.84 9.40 17.55
N GLY A 90 -9.90 10.05 16.38
CA GLY A 90 -8.73 10.57 15.67
C GLY A 90 -7.98 9.52 14.84
N ILE A 91 -8.46 8.27 14.78
CA ILE A 91 -7.91 7.21 13.92
C ILE A 91 -8.98 6.80 12.92
N VAL A 92 -8.79 7.18 11.66
CA VAL A 92 -9.69 6.84 10.56
C VAL A 92 -9.46 5.39 10.14
N ASP A 93 -10.52 4.60 10.18
CA ASP A 93 -10.47 3.19 9.81
C ASP A 93 -10.45 3.00 8.29
N ASN A 94 -9.64 2.06 7.82
CA ASN A 94 -9.67 1.56 6.45
C ASN A 94 -10.79 0.53 6.30
N VAL A 95 -12.03 1.03 6.25
CA VAL A 95 -13.24 0.20 6.26
C VAL A 95 -13.28 -0.81 5.10
N LEU A 96 -12.76 -0.45 3.93
CA LEU A 96 -12.72 -1.34 2.77
C LEU A 96 -11.76 -2.52 2.99
N LEU A 97 -10.59 -2.27 3.60
CA LEU A 97 -9.68 -3.34 3.99
C LEU A 97 -10.27 -4.21 5.09
N GLN A 98 -10.92 -3.61 6.09
CA GLN A 98 -11.58 -4.35 7.17
C GLN A 98 -12.65 -5.30 6.62
N GLN A 99 -13.51 -4.82 5.71
CA GLN A 99 -14.51 -5.65 5.05
C GLN A 99 -13.86 -6.79 4.25
N ALA A 100 -12.83 -6.50 3.46
CA ALA A 100 -12.15 -7.54 2.69
C ALA A 100 -11.48 -8.61 3.57
N LEU A 101 -10.98 -8.24 4.75
CA LEU A 101 -10.44 -9.19 5.73
C LEU A 101 -11.53 -10.00 6.42
N GLN A 102 -12.68 -9.38 6.73
CA GLN A 102 -13.84 -10.07 7.32
C GLN A 102 -14.50 -11.07 6.36
N ASP A 103 -14.48 -10.77 5.06
CA ASP A 103 -15.06 -11.62 4.01
C ASP A 103 -14.14 -12.78 3.59
N LEU A 104 -12.97 -12.94 4.23
CA LEU A 104 -12.06 -14.04 3.93
C LEU A 104 -12.71 -15.39 4.29
N PRO A 105 -12.71 -16.38 3.37
CA PRO A 105 -13.08 -17.73 3.72
C PRO A 105 -12.00 -18.36 4.61
N GLU A 106 -12.37 -19.42 5.36
CA GLU A 106 -11.43 -20.16 6.23
C GLU A 106 -10.14 -20.58 5.50
N THR A 107 -10.26 -20.94 4.23
CA THR A 107 -9.12 -21.12 3.31
C THR A 107 -9.17 -20.04 2.23
N PRO A 108 -8.41 -18.95 2.38
CA PRO A 108 -8.33 -17.86 1.42
C PRO A 108 -8.02 -18.34 0.01
N THR A 109 -8.89 -17.99 -0.93
CA THR A 109 -8.65 -18.23 -2.35
C THR A 109 -7.71 -17.15 -2.91
N ALA A 110 -7.08 -17.43 -4.06
CA ALA A 110 -6.25 -16.43 -4.74
C ALA A 110 -7.03 -15.13 -5.02
N GLY A 111 -8.30 -15.24 -5.45
CA GLY A 111 -9.16 -14.07 -5.67
C GLY A 111 -9.41 -13.26 -4.39
N ALA A 112 -9.64 -13.92 -3.25
CA ALA A 112 -9.84 -13.25 -1.97
C ALA A 112 -8.56 -12.53 -1.50
N ILE A 113 -7.39 -13.15 -1.65
CA ILE A 113 -6.09 -12.53 -1.34
C ILE A 113 -5.84 -11.30 -2.23
N MET A 114 -6.12 -11.41 -3.53
CA MET A 114 -5.98 -10.29 -4.46
C MET A 114 -6.96 -9.15 -4.13
N ASN A 115 -8.17 -9.45 -3.65
CA ASN A 115 -9.08 -8.43 -3.16
C ASN A 115 -8.54 -7.75 -1.88
N VAL A 116 -7.96 -8.49 -0.93
CA VAL A 116 -7.31 -7.88 0.24
C VAL A 116 -6.14 -7.00 -0.19
N MET A 117 -5.27 -7.46 -1.10
CA MET A 117 -4.16 -6.66 -1.63
C MET A 117 -4.66 -5.39 -2.32
N ARG A 118 -5.75 -5.49 -3.09
CA ARG A 118 -6.41 -4.35 -3.73
C ARG A 118 -6.87 -3.31 -2.71
N GLN A 119 -7.51 -3.73 -1.61
CA GLN A 119 -7.95 -2.79 -0.56
C GLN A 119 -6.79 -2.27 0.28
N ALA A 120 -5.71 -3.04 0.44
CA ALA A 120 -4.51 -2.62 1.15
C ALA A 120 -3.71 -1.53 0.43
N LEU A 121 -3.99 -1.24 -0.85
CA LEU A 121 -3.36 -0.16 -1.62
C LEU A 121 -4.01 1.21 -1.42
N GLN A 122 -5.07 1.30 -0.62
CA GLN A 122 -5.84 2.52 -0.41
C GLN A 122 -6.13 2.76 1.05
N GLY A 123 -6.48 4.02 1.38
CA GLY A 123 -6.74 4.44 2.73
C GLY A 123 -5.48 4.53 3.61
N PRO A 124 -5.66 4.92 4.88
CA PRO A 124 -4.58 4.89 5.85
C PRO A 124 -4.25 3.44 6.25
N LEU A 125 -2.98 3.20 6.56
CA LEU A 125 -2.52 2.01 7.26
C LEU A 125 -1.73 2.45 8.50
N TYR A 126 -1.73 1.59 9.51
CA TYR A 126 -1.09 1.89 10.79
C TYR A 126 -0.01 0.88 11.10
N VAL A 127 1.08 1.34 11.71
CA VAL A 127 2.15 0.49 12.26
C VAL A 127 2.42 0.89 13.71
N ARG A 128 2.89 -0.06 14.51
CA ARG A 128 3.43 0.23 15.84
C ARG A 128 4.94 0.42 15.76
N ALA A 129 5.45 1.31 16.61
CA ALA A 129 6.86 1.48 16.87
C ALA A 129 7.13 1.35 18.37
N GLN A 130 8.28 0.80 18.73
CA GLN A 130 8.76 0.79 20.11
C GLN A 130 9.30 2.18 20.49
N GLY A 131 9.00 2.63 21.70
CA GLY A 131 9.40 3.94 22.21
C GLY A 131 8.46 5.07 21.83
N ASP A 132 8.90 6.30 22.08
CA ASP A 132 8.25 7.54 21.65
C ASP A 132 8.71 7.88 20.22
N ALA A 133 7.85 7.58 19.24
CA ALA A 133 8.19 7.78 17.84
C ALA A 133 8.43 9.25 17.49
N GLN A 134 7.75 10.19 18.15
CA GLN A 134 7.93 11.62 17.89
C GLN A 134 9.30 12.09 18.36
N ALA A 135 9.73 11.65 19.54
CA ALA A 135 11.06 11.94 20.06
C ALA A 135 12.16 11.32 19.18
N LEU A 136 12.00 10.05 18.78
CA LEU A 136 12.97 9.35 17.93
C LEU A 136 13.13 10.03 16.56
N LEU A 137 12.02 10.38 15.92
CA LEU A 137 12.04 11.10 14.64
C LEU A 137 12.66 12.49 14.77
N ALA A 138 12.36 13.22 15.87
CA ALA A 138 12.94 14.54 16.13
C ALA A 138 14.46 14.47 16.38
N ALA A 139 14.95 13.36 16.94
CA ALA A 139 16.37 13.08 17.12
C ALA A 139 17.07 12.59 15.82
N GLY A 140 16.31 12.30 14.76
CA GLY A 140 16.83 11.71 13.53
C GLY A 140 17.18 10.23 13.65
N GLU A 141 16.65 9.55 14.67
CA GLU A 141 16.84 8.13 14.91
C GLU A 141 15.82 7.29 14.12
N GLY A 142 16.19 6.05 13.81
CA GLY A 142 15.30 5.09 13.17
C GLY A 142 14.20 4.60 14.10
N LEU A 143 13.04 4.28 13.53
CA LEU A 143 11.93 3.69 14.28
C LEU A 143 12.08 2.16 14.33
N ASN A 144 12.00 1.57 15.52
CA ASN A 144 11.90 0.13 15.67
C ASN A 144 10.44 -0.30 15.49
N LEU A 145 10.06 -0.68 14.27
CA LEU A 145 8.70 -1.08 13.94
C LEU A 145 8.37 -2.46 14.51
N ALA A 146 7.11 -2.66 14.90
CA ALA A 146 6.63 -3.92 15.43
C ALA A 146 6.59 -5.01 14.35
N ILE A 147 7.19 -6.15 14.65
CA ILE A 147 7.32 -7.29 13.74
C ILE A 147 6.93 -8.58 14.47
N THR A 148 6.61 -9.62 13.70
CA THR A 148 6.60 -10.98 14.21
C THR A 148 7.52 -11.86 13.37
N THR A 149 8.03 -12.92 13.98
CA THR A 149 8.82 -13.94 13.29
C THR A 149 8.07 -15.27 13.25
N HIS A 150 8.14 -15.97 12.12
CA HIS A 150 7.61 -17.32 11.97
C HIS A 150 8.45 -18.08 10.95
N GLU A 151 8.97 -19.26 11.31
CA GLU A 151 9.86 -20.06 10.43
C GLU A 151 11.01 -19.24 9.83
N ASP A 152 11.73 -18.49 10.68
CA ASP A 152 12.83 -17.59 10.31
C ASP A 152 12.46 -16.42 9.37
N LYS A 153 11.18 -16.25 9.05
CA LYS A 153 10.66 -15.11 8.27
C LYS A 153 10.18 -13.99 9.16
N ARG A 154 10.38 -12.74 8.73
CA ARG A 154 10.01 -11.52 9.43
C ARG A 154 8.82 -10.85 8.75
N PHE A 155 7.76 -10.61 9.50
CA PHE A 155 6.55 -9.96 9.00
C PHE A 155 6.32 -8.64 9.73
N LEU A 156 6.14 -7.56 8.96
CA LEU A 156 5.75 -6.26 9.50
C LEU A 156 4.29 -6.33 9.97
N LEU A 157 4.02 -5.91 11.20
CA LEU A 157 2.65 -5.84 11.74
C LEU A 157 1.98 -4.55 11.27
N VAL A 158 0.90 -4.68 10.51
CA VAL A 158 0.17 -3.55 9.92
C VAL A 158 -1.30 -3.65 10.28
N PHE A 159 -1.91 -2.50 10.58
CA PHE A 159 -3.28 -2.43 11.06
C PHE A 159 -4.15 -1.59 10.14
N SER A 160 -5.38 -2.06 9.92
CA SER A 160 -6.39 -1.38 9.11
C SER A 160 -7.11 -0.25 9.86
N GLY A 161 -7.02 -0.20 11.18
CA GLY A 161 -7.76 0.78 11.97
C GLY A 161 -7.40 0.81 13.45
N GLY A 162 -8.08 1.68 14.19
CA GLY A 162 -7.77 1.98 15.58
C GLY A 162 -8.05 0.81 16.52
N ALA A 163 -9.12 0.06 16.28
CA ALA A 163 -9.49 -1.08 17.12
C ALA A 163 -8.45 -2.21 17.07
N GLN A 164 -7.97 -2.56 15.87
CA GLN A 164 -6.98 -3.62 15.65
C GLN A 164 -5.61 -3.23 16.22
N LEU A 165 -5.24 -1.96 16.04
CA LEU A 165 -4.05 -1.36 16.63
C LEU A 165 -4.10 -1.43 18.18
N GLN A 166 -5.23 -1.05 18.79
CA GLN A 166 -5.39 -1.14 20.25
C GLN A 166 -5.37 -2.58 20.76
N ALA A 167 -5.98 -3.52 20.04
CA ALA A 167 -5.94 -4.94 20.40
C ALA A 167 -4.50 -5.45 20.47
N SER A 168 -3.70 -5.18 19.42
CA SER A 168 -2.28 -5.54 19.41
C SER A 168 -1.48 -4.84 20.51
N ALA A 169 -1.72 -3.54 20.74
CA ALA A 169 -1.00 -2.81 21.79
C ALA A 169 -1.31 -3.38 23.20
N ARG A 170 -2.55 -3.82 23.45
CA ARG A 170 -2.93 -4.47 24.72
C ARG A 170 -2.23 -5.82 24.89
N GLU A 171 -2.09 -6.60 23.83
CA GLU A 171 -1.35 -7.87 23.87
C GLU A 171 0.13 -7.64 24.21
N GLU A 172 0.76 -6.63 23.59
CA GLU A 172 2.14 -6.25 23.90
C GLU A 172 2.30 -5.81 25.36
N ILE A 173 1.44 -4.90 25.84
CA ILE A 173 1.51 -4.38 27.22
C ILE A 173 1.24 -5.49 28.25
N ALA A 174 0.39 -6.46 27.90
CA ALA A 174 0.16 -7.61 28.76
C ALA A 174 1.39 -8.52 28.87
N ALA A 175 2.20 -8.62 27.81
CA ALA A 175 3.45 -9.38 27.80
C ALA A 175 4.61 -8.61 28.46
N ASP A 176 4.68 -7.29 28.24
CA ASP A 176 5.64 -6.38 28.85
C ASP A 176 4.93 -5.07 29.31
N PRO A 177 4.57 -4.97 30.60
CA PRO A 177 3.94 -3.77 31.15
C PRO A 177 4.79 -2.49 31.07
N SER A 178 6.09 -2.62 30.80
CA SER A 178 7.02 -1.50 30.65
C SER A 178 7.21 -1.06 29.19
N ALA A 179 6.60 -1.77 28.23
CA ALA A 179 6.71 -1.46 26.81
C ALA A 179 6.17 -0.05 26.51
N ALA A 180 7.06 0.83 26.08
CA ALA A 180 6.69 2.09 25.45
C ALA A 180 6.31 1.83 23.99
N ILE A 181 5.11 2.22 23.59
CA ILE A 181 4.55 1.91 22.27
C ILE A 181 3.99 3.19 21.66
N SER A 182 4.40 3.48 20.44
CA SER A 182 3.80 4.50 19.59
C SER A 182 3.05 3.86 18.43
N ALA A 183 2.04 4.57 17.92
CA ALA A 183 1.33 4.20 16.71
C ALA A 183 1.51 5.28 15.64
N LEU A 184 1.67 4.85 14.39
CA LEU A 184 1.96 5.73 13.27
C LEU A 184 0.97 5.43 12.16
N GLY A 185 0.12 6.40 11.83
CA GLY A 185 -0.74 6.37 10.65
C GLY A 185 0.01 6.92 9.43
N GLN A 186 -0.02 6.18 8.33
CA GLN A 186 0.66 6.54 7.09
C GLN A 186 -0.22 6.21 5.88
N PRO A 187 -0.02 6.89 4.73
CA PRO A 187 -0.61 6.45 3.47
C PRO A 187 -0.23 5.00 3.16
N ALA A 188 -1.18 4.20 2.67
CA ALA A 188 -0.98 2.79 2.39
C ALA A 188 0.33 2.50 1.62
N HIS A 189 0.57 3.22 0.52
CA HIS A 189 1.76 3.03 -0.31
C HIS A 189 3.09 3.22 0.45
N ALA A 190 3.12 4.10 1.47
CA ALA A 190 4.32 4.33 2.26
C ALA A 190 4.61 3.15 3.20
N VAL A 191 3.58 2.57 3.82
CA VAL A 191 3.70 1.37 4.66
C VAL A 191 4.11 0.16 3.82
N LEU A 192 3.46 -0.05 2.68
CA LEU A 192 3.77 -1.14 1.77
C LEU A 192 5.22 -1.03 1.24
N ARG A 193 5.67 0.17 0.90
CA ARG A 193 7.04 0.42 0.46
C ARG A 193 8.06 0.21 1.58
N THR A 194 7.74 0.64 2.80
CA THR A 194 8.56 0.35 3.99
C THR A 194 8.77 -1.15 4.16
N ALA A 195 7.72 -1.97 3.94
CA ALA A 195 7.82 -3.41 4.04
C ALA A 195 8.85 -4.00 3.03
N VAL A 196 8.81 -3.50 1.80
CA VAL A 196 9.71 -3.93 0.72
C VAL A 196 11.14 -3.46 0.96
N ASP A 197 11.33 -2.16 1.21
CA ASP A 197 12.64 -1.52 1.31
C ASP A 197 13.42 -1.98 2.56
N SER A 198 12.71 -2.35 3.62
CA SER A 198 13.31 -2.86 4.87
C SER A 198 13.60 -4.36 4.84
N GLY A 199 13.29 -5.04 3.73
CA GLY A 199 13.59 -6.47 3.53
C GLY A 199 12.77 -7.41 4.40
N TYR A 200 11.52 -7.07 4.72
CA TYR A 200 10.60 -8.02 5.37
C TYR A 200 10.15 -9.10 4.39
N ASP A 201 9.80 -10.28 4.90
CA ASP A 201 9.25 -11.39 4.10
C ASP A 201 7.77 -11.20 3.76
N GLY A 202 7.09 -10.33 4.50
CA GLY A 202 5.71 -9.95 4.22
C GLY A 202 5.12 -8.97 5.23
N ILE A 203 3.83 -8.75 5.09
CA ILE A 203 3.02 -7.90 5.95
C ILE A 203 1.96 -8.77 6.61
N TYR A 204 1.84 -8.70 7.93
CA TYR A 204 0.75 -9.34 8.66
C TYR A 204 -0.30 -8.30 9.01
N LEU A 205 -1.39 -8.32 8.23
CA LEU A 205 -2.54 -7.46 8.42
C LEU A 205 -3.39 -7.92 9.61
N ASP A 206 -3.65 -7.01 10.54
CA ASP A 206 -4.59 -7.16 11.65
C ASP A 206 -4.39 -8.44 12.48
N HIS A 207 -3.14 -8.85 12.74
CA HIS A 207 -2.82 -10.13 13.41
C HIS A 207 -3.59 -10.40 14.72
N ALA A 208 -3.89 -9.35 15.49
CA ALA A 208 -4.63 -9.39 16.75
C ALA A 208 -6.16 -9.49 16.57
N ASN A 209 -6.64 -9.73 15.34
CA ASN A 209 -8.05 -9.86 14.98
C ASN A 209 -8.34 -11.26 14.41
N PRO A 210 -8.61 -12.27 15.26
CA PRO A 210 -8.90 -13.63 14.82
C PRO A 210 -10.06 -13.67 13.81
N GLY A 211 -9.91 -14.47 12.75
CA GLY A 211 -10.90 -14.60 11.67
C GLY A 211 -10.89 -13.47 10.63
N ALA A 212 -10.22 -12.34 10.88
CA ALA A 212 -10.14 -11.22 9.94
C ALA A 212 -8.72 -10.65 9.89
N ARG A 213 -7.78 -11.52 9.49
CA ARG A 213 -6.33 -11.25 9.41
C ARG A 213 -5.71 -12.03 8.25
N LEU A 214 -4.66 -11.49 7.65
CA LEU A 214 -3.99 -12.11 6.50
C LEU A 214 -2.51 -11.73 6.43
N VAL A 215 -1.67 -12.69 6.04
CA VAL A 215 -0.29 -12.40 5.65
C VAL A 215 -0.21 -12.17 4.14
N LEU A 216 0.27 -10.99 3.74
CA LEU A 216 0.61 -10.66 2.36
C LEU A 216 2.12 -10.88 2.14
N PRO A 217 2.53 -11.81 1.26
CA PRO A 217 3.94 -12.01 0.94
C PRO A 217 4.57 -10.76 0.32
N VAL A 218 5.82 -10.46 0.65
CA VAL A 218 6.50 -9.23 0.18
C VAL A 218 6.60 -9.17 -1.34
N ASP A 219 6.74 -10.31 -2.03
CA ASP A 219 6.81 -10.35 -3.50
C ASP A 219 5.49 -9.89 -4.15
N LEU A 220 4.35 -10.23 -3.55
CA LEU A 220 3.05 -9.73 -4.01
C LEU A 220 2.94 -8.22 -3.78
N VAL A 221 3.37 -7.74 -2.60
CA VAL A 221 3.36 -6.31 -2.27
C VAL A 221 4.27 -5.53 -3.22
N ARG A 222 5.49 -6.01 -3.45
CA ARG A 222 6.47 -5.42 -4.37
C ARG A 222 5.90 -5.32 -5.77
N LYS A 223 5.38 -6.44 -6.30
CA LYS A 223 4.80 -6.48 -7.65
C LYS A 223 3.64 -5.50 -7.80
N ALA A 224 2.77 -5.39 -6.80
CA ALA A 224 1.68 -4.43 -6.82
C ALA A 224 2.20 -2.98 -6.88
N LEU A 225 3.25 -2.64 -6.12
CA LEU A 225 3.86 -1.30 -6.15
C LEU A 225 4.60 -1.00 -7.46
N GLU A 226 5.19 -2.00 -8.09
CA GLU A 226 5.96 -1.85 -9.34
C GLU A 226 5.07 -1.77 -10.60
N GLU A 227 3.97 -2.53 -10.62
CA GLU A 227 3.05 -2.59 -11.78
C GLU A 227 1.97 -1.50 -11.74
N GLY A 228 1.77 -0.84 -10.60
CA GLY A 228 0.81 0.24 -10.40
C GLY A 228 1.19 1.58 -11.05
N PRO A 229 0.31 2.60 -10.96
CA PRO A 229 0.63 3.94 -11.44
C PRO A 229 1.66 4.62 -10.52
N SER A 230 2.17 5.77 -10.94
CA SER A 230 3.02 6.59 -10.07
C SER A 230 2.27 6.97 -8.79
N VAL A 231 2.93 6.80 -7.64
CA VAL A 231 2.39 7.22 -6.34
C VAL A 231 2.44 8.75 -6.20
N PRO A 232 1.48 9.39 -5.51
CA PRO A 232 0.32 8.78 -4.83
C PRO A 232 -0.76 8.28 -5.81
N PHE A 233 -1.55 7.29 -5.40
CA PHE A 233 -2.60 6.67 -6.23
C PHE A 233 -3.86 7.55 -6.33
N GLU A 234 -3.73 8.74 -6.93
CA GLU A 234 -4.74 9.80 -6.95
C GLU A 234 -6.14 9.32 -7.39
N LEU A 235 -6.23 8.58 -8.49
CA LEU A 235 -7.51 8.06 -8.99
C LEU A 235 -8.18 7.10 -8.00
N LYS A 236 -7.37 6.23 -7.35
CA LYS A 236 -7.85 5.27 -6.36
C LYS A 236 -8.36 5.97 -5.11
N GLU A 237 -7.69 7.03 -4.66
CA GLU A 237 -8.12 7.83 -3.50
C GLU A 237 -9.45 8.54 -3.77
N LEU A 238 -9.64 9.14 -4.95
CA LEU A 238 -10.91 9.76 -5.34
C LEU A 238 -12.07 8.76 -5.38
N ILE A 239 -11.80 7.53 -5.82
CA ILE A 239 -12.82 6.47 -5.91
C ILE A 239 -13.17 5.93 -4.51
N ALA A 240 -12.18 5.74 -3.64
CA ALA A 240 -12.38 5.18 -2.31
C ALA A 240 -12.84 6.21 -1.27
N GLY A 241 -12.72 7.52 -1.55
CA GLY A 241 -13.09 8.60 -0.65
C GLY A 241 -14.55 9.04 -0.73
N PRO A 242 -14.96 9.99 0.14
CA PRO A 242 -16.24 10.69 0.03
C PRO A 242 -16.36 11.37 -1.33
N ARG A 243 -17.58 11.32 -1.92
CA ARG A 243 -17.84 11.86 -3.25
C ARG A 243 -18.91 12.94 -3.20
N ASP A 244 -18.75 13.94 -4.04
CA ASP A 244 -19.68 15.03 -4.26
C ASP A 244 -19.85 15.32 -5.76
N GLU A 245 -20.56 16.39 -6.10
CA GLU A 245 -20.81 16.79 -7.48
C GLU A 245 -19.53 17.12 -8.26
N SER A 246 -18.43 17.45 -7.58
CA SER A 246 -17.14 17.77 -8.19
C SER A 246 -16.29 16.54 -8.51
N THR A 247 -16.57 15.38 -7.88
CA THR A 247 -15.77 14.16 -8.03
C THR A 247 -15.62 13.71 -9.48
N ALA A 248 -16.68 13.81 -10.30
CA ALA A 248 -16.59 13.42 -11.70
C ALA A 248 -15.63 14.31 -12.52
N ALA A 249 -15.60 15.61 -12.23
CA ALA A 249 -14.67 16.54 -12.87
C ALA A 249 -13.23 16.31 -12.42
N GLN A 250 -13.01 16.07 -11.12
CA GLN A 250 -11.69 15.72 -10.57
C GLN A 250 -11.15 14.42 -11.18
N ILE A 251 -11.98 13.38 -11.28
CA ILE A 251 -11.60 12.12 -11.91
C ILE A 251 -11.25 12.33 -13.39
N THR A 252 -12.05 13.10 -14.12
CA THR A 252 -11.75 13.42 -15.52
C THR A 252 -10.41 14.10 -15.68
N ASP A 253 -10.12 15.09 -14.82
CA ASP A 253 -8.84 15.80 -14.79
C ASP A 253 -7.68 14.82 -14.52
N VAL A 254 -7.82 13.90 -13.55
CA VAL A 254 -6.84 12.84 -13.28
C VAL A 254 -6.60 11.93 -14.49
N LEU A 255 -7.66 11.53 -15.20
CA LEU A 255 -7.54 10.68 -16.41
C LEU A 255 -6.74 11.34 -17.54
N THR A 256 -6.54 12.66 -17.53
CA THR A 256 -5.69 13.35 -18.52
C THR A 256 -4.19 13.16 -18.27
N ARG A 257 -3.79 12.71 -17.07
CA ARG A 257 -2.38 12.66 -16.64
C ARG A 257 -1.92 11.30 -16.15
N VAL A 258 -2.81 10.41 -15.69
CA VAL A 258 -2.42 9.11 -15.15
C VAL A 258 -2.58 7.96 -16.14
N THR A 259 -1.70 6.97 -16.04
CA THR A 259 -1.93 5.66 -16.67
C THR A 259 -3.08 4.96 -15.95
N VAL A 260 -3.96 4.36 -16.72
CA VAL A 260 -5.03 3.48 -16.24
C VAL A 260 -4.92 2.11 -16.87
N TRP A 261 -5.71 1.15 -16.39
CA TRP A 261 -5.78 -0.18 -16.96
C TRP A 261 -7.17 -0.46 -17.50
N VAL A 262 -7.23 -1.28 -18.55
CA VAL A 262 -8.46 -1.91 -19.02
C VAL A 262 -8.32 -3.41 -18.89
N ALA A 263 -9.44 -4.10 -18.70
CA ALA A 263 -9.48 -5.55 -18.67
C ALA A 263 -9.54 -6.07 -20.11
N GLY A 264 -8.50 -6.79 -20.56
CA GLY A 264 -8.41 -7.37 -21.89
C GLY A 264 -8.47 -8.90 -21.87
N GLY A 265 -9.35 -9.47 -22.68
CA GLY A 265 -9.45 -10.90 -22.93
C GLY A 265 -9.17 -11.22 -24.40
N GLN A 266 -8.78 -12.46 -24.71
CA GLN A 266 -8.73 -12.94 -26.09
C GLN A 266 -9.99 -13.75 -26.39
N ASP A 267 -10.60 -13.51 -27.53
CA ASP A 267 -11.67 -14.37 -28.04
C ASP A 267 -11.11 -15.63 -28.72
N ALA A 268 -12.01 -16.48 -29.23
CA ALA A 268 -11.64 -17.73 -29.91
C ALA A 268 -10.84 -17.50 -31.21
N SER A 269 -10.93 -16.31 -31.81
CA SER A 269 -10.13 -15.88 -32.96
C SER A 269 -8.76 -15.33 -32.58
N GLY A 270 -8.49 -15.12 -31.28
CA GLY A 270 -7.27 -14.50 -30.78
C GLY A 270 -7.28 -12.97 -30.84
N GLU A 271 -8.41 -12.35 -31.20
CA GLU A 271 -8.57 -10.90 -31.13
C GLU A 271 -8.73 -10.47 -29.68
N ILE A 272 -8.10 -9.34 -29.33
CA ILE A 272 -8.19 -8.80 -27.97
C ILE A 272 -9.48 -7.98 -27.87
N GLY A 273 -10.43 -8.46 -27.07
CA GLY A 273 -11.60 -7.72 -26.63
C GLY A 273 -11.32 -6.96 -25.33
N LEU A 274 -11.85 -5.75 -25.22
CA LEU A 274 -11.84 -4.97 -23.97
C LEU A 274 -13.17 -5.17 -23.22
N ALA A 275 -13.09 -5.26 -21.90
CA ALA A 275 -14.27 -5.41 -21.07
C ALA A 275 -15.14 -4.14 -21.08
N GLU A 276 -16.45 -4.35 -21.17
CA GLU A 276 -17.45 -3.29 -21.21
C GLU A 276 -18.57 -3.57 -20.22
N ALA A 277 -19.00 -2.52 -19.53
CA ALA A 277 -20.22 -2.54 -18.76
C ALA A 277 -21.40 -2.12 -19.64
N ARG A 278 -22.47 -2.92 -19.56
CA ARG A 278 -23.77 -2.63 -20.19
C ARG A 278 -24.82 -2.49 -19.11
N GLY A 279 -25.58 -1.40 -19.15
CA GLY A 279 -26.65 -1.14 -18.18
C GLY A 279 -27.47 0.08 -18.57
N GLN A 280 -28.79 0.02 -18.37
CA GLN A 280 -29.72 1.11 -18.69
C GLN A 280 -29.61 1.60 -20.16
N GLY A 281 -29.31 0.70 -21.09
CA GLY A 281 -29.11 1.03 -22.50
C GLY A 281 -27.78 1.71 -22.84
N LYS A 282 -26.92 1.98 -21.85
CA LYS A 282 -25.59 2.56 -22.06
C LYS A 282 -24.51 1.48 -22.15
N ARG A 283 -23.51 1.71 -23.02
CA ARG A 283 -22.29 0.90 -23.21
C ARG A 283 -21.09 1.70 -22.72
N ARG A 284 -20.33 1.19 -21.76
CA ARG A 284 -19.18 1.88 -21.17
C ARG A 284 -17.95 0.98 -21.11
N LEU A 285 -16.78 1.56 -21.33
CA LEU A 285 -15.51 0.87 -21.16
C LEU A 285 -15.21 0.68 -19.67
N GLU A 286 -14.79 -0.51 -19.26
CA GLU A 286 -14.31 -0.74 -17.88
C GLU A 286 -12.85 -0.28 -17.74
N VAL A 287 -12.63 0.70 -16.86
CA VAL A 287 -11.33 1.31 -16.58
C VAL A 287 -10.97 1.08 -15.12
N TYR A 288 -9.69 0.87 -14.85
CA TYR A 288 -9.17 0.51 -13.53
C TYR A 288 -8.02 1.43 -13.16
N SER A 289 -7.96 1.81 -11.89
CA SER A 289 -6.90 2.63 -11.30
C SER A 289 -5.62 1.84 -11.05
N HIS A 290 -5.72 0.51 -10.97
CA HIS A 290 -4.59 -0.37 -10.67
C HIS A 290 -4.76 -1.76 -11.32
N PRO A 291 -3.68 -2.42 -11.82
CA PRO A 291 -3.79 -3.74 -12.46
C PRO A 291 -4.36 -4.82 -11.55
N VAL A 292 -4.10 -4.72 -10.24
CA VAL A 292 -4.66 -5.61 -9.21
C VAL A 292 -6.18 -5.69 -9.25
N GLU A 293 -6.86 -4.61 -9.66
CA GLU A 293 -8.33 -4.55 -9.70
C GLU A 293 -8.89 -5.42 -10.81
N VAL A 294 -8.21 -5.45 -11.97
CA VAL A 294 -8.53 -6.37 -13.08
C VAL A 294 -8.35 -7.81 -12.62
N ILE A 295 -7.25 -8.11 -11.93
CA ILE A 295 -6.94 -9.47 -11.46
C ILE A 295 -7.97 -9.92 -10.40
N ALA A 296 -8.32 -9.03 -9.47
CA ALA A 296 -9.28 -9.30 -8.40
C ALA A 296 -10.69 -9.58 -8.92
N MET A 297 -11.06 -9.14 -10.14
CA MET A 297 -12.33 -9.50 -10.78
C MET A 297 -12.46 -11.01 -11.02
N GLY A 298 -11.35 -11.75 -11.12
CA GLY A 298 -11.36 -13.21 -11.28
C GLY A 298 -11.90 -13.72 -12.61
N ARG A 299 -12.12 -12.85 -13.60
CA ARG A 299 -12.65 -13.19 -14.94
C ARG A 299 -11.61 -13.80 -15.89
N GLY A 300 -10.34 -13.85 -15.48
CA GLY A 300 -9.23 -14.28 -16.34
C GLY A 300 -8.72 -13.20 -17.30
N ASP A 301 -9.25 -11.98 -17.20
CA ASP A 301 -8.77 -10.83 -17.97
C ASP A 301 -7.33 -10.47 -17.61
N ARG A 302 -6.60 -9.94 -18.59
CA ARG A 302 -5.27 -9.37 -18.40
C ARG A 302 -5.37 -7.86 -18.25
N PRO A 303 -4.67 -7.25 -17.27
CA PRO A 303 -4.58 -5.80 -17.18
C PRO A 303 -3.76 -5.26 -18.35
N LEU A 304 -4.35 -4.37 -19.14
CA LEU A 304 -3.69 -3.69 -20.25
C LEU A 304 -3.52 -2.20 -19.93
N PRO A 305 -2.29 -1.68 -19.80
CA PRO A 305 -2.08 -0.27 -19.47
C PRO A 305 -2.40 0.63 -20.65
N LEU A 306 -3.13 1.72 -20.38
CA LEU A 306 -3.43 2.80 -21.30
C LEU A 306 -2.88 4.10 -20.76
N THR A 307 -2.04 4.76 -21.55
CA THR A 307 -1.66 6.15 -21.32
C THR A 307 -2.87 7.07 -21.58
N PRO A 308 -2.90 8.30 -21.04
CA PRO A 308 -3.98 9.26 -21.30
C PRO A 308 -4.31 9.43 -22.80
N ALA A 309 -3.30 9.61 -23.64
CA ALA A 309 -3.48 9.74 -25.10
C ALA A 309 -4.00 8.45 -25.78
N ARG A 310 -3.68 7.26 -25.24
CA ARG A 310 -4.25 6.00 -25.74
C ARG A 310 -5.70 5.83 -25.32
N LEU A 311 -6.04 6.17 -24.07
CA LEU A 311 -7.42 6.20 -23.59
C LEU A 311 -8.26 7.17 -24.43
N GLY A 312 -7.76 8.39 -24.68
CA GLY A 312 -8.39 9.37 -25.56
C GLY A 312 -8.68 8.81 -26.95
N ARG A 313 -7.69 8.16 -27.58
CA ARG A 313 -7.87 7.50 -28.90
C ARG A 313 -8.92 6.40 -28.90
N VAL A 314 -8.94 5.53 -27.89
CA VAL A 314 -9.95 4.46 -27.75
C VAL A 314 -11.34 5.06 -27.66
N LEU A 315 -11.51 6.10 -26.84
CA LEU A 315 -12.81 6.79 -26.69
C LEU A 315 -13.21 7.51 -27.98
N ALA A 316 -12.25 8.13 -28.69
CA ALA A 316 -12.50 8.83 -29.96
C ALA A 316 -12.90 7.87 -31.09
N SER A 317 -12.26 6.70 -31.20
CA SER A 317 -12.54 5.72 -32.26
C SER A 317 -13.87 4.98 -32.09
N GLU A 318 -14.40 4.95 -30.86
CA GLU A 318 -15.63 4.24 -30.50
C GLU A 318 -16.74 5.24 -30.10
N PRO A 319 -17.44 5.87 -31.07
CA PRO A 319 -18.50 6.84 -30.79
C PRO A 319 -19.72 6.20 -30.09
N GLY A 320 -19.86 4.87 -30.17
CA GLY A 320 -20.92 4.11 -29.49
C GLY A 320 -20.65 3.84 -28.01
N LEU A 321 -19.54 4.31 -27.44
CA LEU A 321 -19.32 4.29 -25.98
C LEU A 321 -19.91 5.54 -25.34
N ASP A 322 -20.82 5.34 -24.39
CA ASP A 322 -21.48 6.39 -23.60
C ASP A 322 -20.60 6.94 -22.47
N GLY A 323 -19.43 6.35 -22.23
CA GLY A 323 -18.50 6.78 -21.20
C GLY A 323 -17.60 5.66 -20.69
N VAL A 324 -17.11 5.81 -19.47
CA VAL A 324 -16.34 4.79 -18.75
C VAL A 324 -17.01 4.45 -17.43
N VAL A 325 -16.82 3.22 -16.96
CA VAL A 325 -17.02 2.85 -15.56
C VAL A 325 -15.65 2.60 -14.95
N ILE A 326 -15.35 3.26 -13.84
CA ILE A 326 -14.08 3.11 -13.15
C ILE A 326 -14.24 2.16 -11.97
N ASP A 327 -13.31 1.22 -11.86
CA ASP A 327 -13.21 0.20 -10.82
C ASP A 327 -14.49 -0.63 -10.66
N ALA A 328 -14.84 -1.40 -11.70
CA ALA A 328 -16.06 -2.23 -11.73
C ALA A 328 -16.15 -3.26 -10.58
N ALA A 329 -15.03 -3.53 -9.89
CA ALA A 329 -14.96 -4.37 -8.70
C ALA A 329 -15.45 -3.65 -7.40
N GLY A 330 -15.71 -2.35 -7.45
CA GLY A 330 -16.34 -1.57 -6.39
C GLY A 330 -15.38 -1.09 -5.29
N PRO A 331 -15.41 0.19 -4.86
CA PRO A 331 -16.39 1.20 -5.23
C PRO A 331 -16.26 1.66 -6.68
N TRP A 332 -17.37 1.75 -7.42
CA TRP A 332 -17.34 2.12 -8.85
C TRP A 332 -17.94 3.50 -9.11
N ILE A 333 -17.53 4.14 -10.19
CA ILE A 333 -18.15 5.40 -10.65
C ILE A 333 -18.27 5.42 -12.17
N GLU A 334 -19.39 5.93 -12.67
CA GLU A 334 -19.61 6.13 -14.11
C GLU A 334 -19.27 7.58 -14.48
N ILE A 335 -18.45 7.75 -15.50
CA ILE A 335 -18.16 9.06 -16.10
C ILE A 335 -18.73 9.04 -17.52
N ASP A 336 -19.71 9.90 -17.76
CA ASP A 336 -20.36 10.01 -19.06
C ASP A 336 -19.43 10.65 -20.10
N ARG A 337 -19.62 10.29 -21.37
CA ARG A 337 -18.78 10.72 -22.50
C ARG A 337 -18.60 12.23 -22.61
N ALA A 338 -19.66 13.01 -22.31
CA ALA A 338 -19.59 14.46 -22.36
C ALA A 338 -18.54 15.03 -21.39
N SER A 339 -18.42 14.43 -20.20
CA SER A 339 -17.41 14.82 -19.22
C SER A 339 -16.01 14.41 -19.65
N LEU A 340 -15.86 13.35 -20.46
CA LEU A 340 -14.57 12.87 -20.96
C LEU A 340 -13.98 13.69 -22.12
N ALA A 341 -14.60 14.80 -22.53
CA ALA A 341 -14.09 15.65 -23.60
C ALA A 341 -12.60 16.03 -23.45
N PRO A 342 -12.09 16.41 -22.25
CA PRO A 342 -10.67 16.69 -22.07
C PRO A 342 -9.75 15.49 -22.34
N VAL A 343 -10.20 14.27 -22.03
CA VAL A 343 -9.43 13.04 -22.29
C VAL A 343 -9.46 12.68 -23.77
N ILE A 344 -10.63 12.81 -24.42
CA ILE A 344 -10.79 12.58 -25.85
C ILE A 344 -9.91 13.55 -26.67
N ALA A 345 -9.77 14.80 -26.23
CA ALA A 345 -8.91 15.78 -26.88
C ALA A 345 -7.42 15.42 -26.87
N LEU A 346 -6.98 14.46 -26.04
CA LEU A 346 -5.60 13.95 -26.05
C LEU A 346 -5.35 12.91 -27.17
N ALA A 347 -6.37 12.62 -27.98
CA ALA A 347 -6.24 11.68 -29.09
C ALA A 347 -5.45 12.24 -30.29
N ASP A 348 -5.39 13.56 -30.39
CA ASP A 348 -4.69 14.34 -31.41
C ASP A 348 -3.17 14.42 -31.13
#